data_AF-A0A1Q9PD03-F1
#
_entry.id   AF-A0A1Q9PD03-F1
#
_cell.length_a   1.000
_cell.length_b   1.000
_cell.length_c   1.000
_cell.angle_alpha   90.00
_cell.angle_beta   90.00
_cell.angle_gamma   90.00
#
_symmetry.space_group_name_H-M   'P 1'
#
loop_
_entity.id
_entity.type
_entity.pdbx_description
1 polymer ?
#
loop_
_entity_poly.entity_id
_entity_poly.type
_entity_poly.pdbx_seq_one_letter_code
_entity_poly.pdbx_strand_id
1 'polypeptide(L)'
;MMVTPDKIRDNRVFEKSIPLIHKCLKDRVSITLLLSTLKLIERGYIKEEKDLETFMQKRKEINPKYTEDAEKIKTLILESYF
;
A
#
# COMPACT_ATOMS: atom_id res chain seq x y z
N MET A 1 27.52 -22.67 7.51
CA MET A 1 26.23 -22.16 6.97
C MET A 1 26.43 -20.69 6.68
N MET A 2 26.41 -20.28 5.41
CA MET A 2 26.50 -18.87 5.04
C MET A 2 25.18 -18.21 5.41
N VAL A 3 25.24 -17.28 6.35
CA VAL A 3 24.15 -16.34 6.60
C VAL A 3 24.02 -15.54 5.30
N THR A 4 23.03 -15.89 4.47
CA THR A 4 22.61 -15.03 3.36
C THR A 4 22.41 -13.66 3.98
N PRO A 5 23.11 -12.60 3.52
CA PRO A 5 22.89 -11.28 4.06
C PRO A 5 21.41 -11.02 3.87
N ASP A 6 20.68 -10.97 5.00
CA ASP A 6 19.31 -10.54 5.06
C ASP A 6 19.25 -9.34 4.14
N LYS A 7 18.57 -9.50 2.98
CA LYS A 7 18.32 -8.40 2.07
C LYS A 7 17.68 -7.37 2.96
N ILE A 8 18.42 -6.34 3.32
CA ILE A 8 17.89 -5.15 3.97
C ILE A 8 16.78 -4.73 3.02
N ARG A 9 15.55 -5.14 3.34
CA ARG A 9 14.36 -4.89 2.54
C ARG A 9 14.39 -3.40 2.27
N ASP A 10 14.16 -3.02 1.03
CA ASP A 10 14.22 -1.63 0.59
C ASP A 10 13.43 -0.75 1.58
N ASN A 11 14.16 -0.10 2.49
CA ASN A 11 13.59 0.51 3.69
C ASN A 11 12.74 1.73 3.34
N ARG A 12 12.81 2.20 2.08
CA ARG A 12 12.06 3.33 1.57
C ARG A 12 10.55 3.11 1.68
N VAL A 13 10.07 1.88 1.50
CA VAL A 13 8.64 1.57 1.66
C VAL A 13 8.24 1.66 3.14
N PHE A 14 9.08 1.13 4.03
CA PHE A 14 8.83 1.17 5.47
C PHE A 14 8.86 2.59 6.02
N GLU A 15 9.85 3.41 5.65
CA GLU A 15 9.97 4.80 6.09
C GLU A 15 8.77 5.65 5.64
N LYS A 16 8.32 5.47 4.40
CA LYS A 16 7.12 6.15 3.88
C LYS A 16 5.81 5.60 4.45
N SER A 17 5.81 4.41 5.05
CA SER A 17 4.60 3.80 5.60
C SER A 17 4.11 4.47 6.87
N ILE A 18 5.00 4.94 7.75
CA ILE A 18 4.64 5.57 9.03
C ILE A 18 3.75 6.83 8.85
N PRO A 19 4.14 7.83 8.01
CA PRO A 19 3.27 8.99 7.79
C PRO A 19 1.94 8.62 7.14
N LEU A 20 1.91 7.61 6.27
CA LEU A 20 0.68 7.11 5.66
C LEU A 20 -0.26 6.46 6.67
N ILE A 21 0.28 5.68 7.62
CA ILE A 21 -0.51 5.08 8.71
C ILE A 21 -1.14 6.18 9.57
N HIS A 22 -0.38 7.23 9.92
CA HIS A 22 -0.92 8.37 10.68
C HIS A 22 -2.03 9.10 9.92
N LYS A 23 -1.88 9.30 8.60
CA LYS A 23 -2.91 9.92 7.77
C LYS A 23 -4.17 9.05 7.70
N CYS A 24 -4.02 7.73 7.53
CA CYS A 24 -5.15 6.79 7.56
C CYS A 24 -5.87 6.78 8.92
N LEU A 25 -5.14 6.84 10.04
CA LEU A 25 -5.75 6.95 11.38
C LEU A 25 -6.58 8.22 11.53
N LYS A 26 -6.04 9.37 11.09
CA LYS A 26 -6.73 10.67 11.14
C LYS A 26 -7.99 10.67 10.27
N ASP A 27 -7.89 10.14 9.06
CA ASP A 27 -8.95 10.19 8.05
C ASP A 27 -9.94 9.02 8.17
N ARG A 28 -9.78 8.17 9.19
CA ARG A 28 -10.56 6.95 9.46
C ARG A 28 -10.62 6.00 8.26
N VAL A 29 -9.49 5.85 7.59
CA VAL A 29 -9.31 4.96 6.42
C VAL A 29 -8.73 3.63 6.87
N SER A 30 -9.12 2.53 6.22
CA SER A 30 -8.61 1.20 6.51
C SER A 30 -7.08 1.07 6.42
N ILE A 31 -6.44 1.00 7.57
CA ILE A 31 -4.99 0.71 7.70
C ILE A 31 -4.68 -0.68 7.15
N THR A 32 -5.57 -1.65 7.33
CA THR A 32 -5.39 -3.02 6.80
C THR A 32 -5.28 -3.00 5.28
N LEU A 33 -6.12 -2.21 4.61
CA LEU A 33 -6.04 -2.06 3.16
C LEU A 33 -4.72 -1.39 2.76
N LEU A 34 -4.31 -0.31 3.44
CA LEU A 34 -3.02 0.37 3.20
C LEU A 34 -1.83 -0.60 3.33
N LEU A 35 -1.71 -1.30 4.45
CA LEU A 35 -0.61 -2.22 4.71
C LEU A 35 -0.56 -3.36 3.70
N SER A 36 -1.73 -3.87 3.29
CA SER A 36 -1.79 -4.91 2.26
C SER A 36 -1.29 -4.41 0.91
N THR A 37 -1.61 -3.17 0.54
CA THR A 37 -1.13 -2.52 -0.68
C THR A 37 0.38 -2.28 -0.62
N LEU A 38 0.88 -1.70 0.48
CA LEU A 38 2.30 -1.43 0.69
C LEU A 38 3.14 -2.71 0.61
N LYS A 39 2.64 -3.82 1.15
CA LYS A 39 3.30 -5.13 1.06
C LYS A 39 3.39 -5.65 -0.39
N LEU A 40 2.42 -5.34 -1.25
CA LEU A 40 2.46 -5.72 -2.66
C LEU A 40 3.43 -4.83 -3.45
N ILE A 41 3.51 -3.54 -3.11
CA ILE A 41 4.52 -2.61 -3.67
C ILE A 41 5.92 -3.06 -3.25
N GLU A 42 6.16 -3.34 -1.97
CA GLU A 42 7.44 -3.83 -1.43
C GLU A 42 7.91 -5.10 -2.18
N ARG A 43 6.97 -5.99 -2.51
CA ARG A 43 7.26 -7.25 -3.22
C ARG A 43 7.36 -7.08 -4.74
N GLY A 44 7.12 -5.88 -5.27
CA GLY A 44 7.17 -5.59 -6.70
C GLY A 44 6.01 -6.16 -7.50
N TYR A 45 4.85 -6.44 -6.87
CA TYR A 45 3.62 -6.84 -7.59
C TYR A 45 2.81 -5.64 -8.09
N ILE A 46 3.01 -4.46 -7.50
CA ILE A 46 2.46 -3.18 -7.96
C ILE A 46 3.65 -2.31 -8.34
N LYS A 47 3.83 -2.04 -9.63
CA LYS A 47 4.98 -1.29 -10.16
C LYS A 47 4.57 -0.03 -10.89
N GLU A 48 3.34 0.03 -11.36
CA GLU A 48 2.76 1.16 -12.09
C GLU A 48 1.36 1.50 -11.56
N GLU A 49 0.88 2.71 -11.86
CA GLU A 49 -0.43 3.19 -11.45
C GLU A 49 -1.56 2.24 -11.85
N LYS A 50 -1.46 1.65 -13.04
CA LYS A 50 -2.44 0.69 -13.56
C LYS A 50 -2.58 -0.58 -12.70
N ASP A 51 -1.47 -1.05 -12.12
CA ASP A 51 -1.48 -2.20 -11.20
C ASP A 51 -2.24 -1.86 -9.92
N LEU A 52 -1.99 -0.66 -9.40
CA LEU A 52 -2.65 -0.15 -8.20
C LEU A 52 -4.15 0.03 -8.43
N GLU A 53 -4.54 0.62 -9.56
CA GLU A 53 -5.94 0.80 -9.94
C GLU A 53 -6.67 -0.55 -10.04
N THR A 54 -6.04 -1.52 -10.73
CA THR A 54 -6.57 -2.88 -10.86
C THR A 54 -6.74 -3.56 -9.50
N PHE A 55 -5.76 -3.42 -8.61
CA PHE A 55 -5.83 -3.97 -7.26
C PHE A 55 -6.96 -3.33 -6.44
N MET A 56 -7.06 -2.00 -6.47
CA MET A 56 -8.10 -1.27 -5.74
C MET A 56 -9.49 -1.63 -6.24
N GLN A 57 -9.68 -1.74 -7.56
CA GLN A 57 -10.97 -2.13 -8.13
C GLN A 57 -11.42 -3.52 -7.64
N LYS A 58 -10.52 -4.51 -7.66
CA LYS A 58 -10.80 -5.84 -7.10
C LYS A 58 -11.17 -5.80 -5.62
N ARG A 59 -10.54 -4.92 -4.84
CA ARG A 59 -10.88 -4.77 -3.41
C ARG A 59 -12.29 -4.21 -3.20
N LYS A 60 -12.72 -3.27 -4.05
CA LYS A 60 -14.09 -2.73 -4.05
C LYS A 60 -15.12 -3.79 -4.41
N GLU A 61 -14.83 -4.62 -5.43
CA GLU A 61 -15.70 -5.72 -5.86
C GLU A 61 -15.89 -6.78 -4.76
N ILE A 62 -14.81 -7.14 -4.07
CA ILE A 62 -14.84 -8.14 -2.99
C ILE A 62 -15.54 -7.58 -1.73
N ASN A 63 -15.28 -6.30 -1.42
CA ASN A 63 -15.87 -5.65 -0.25
C ASN A 63 -16.29 -4.22 -0.60
N PRO A 64 -17.59 -3.99 -0.86
CA PRO A 64 -18.11 -2.66 -1.18
C PRO A 64 -17.85 -1.61 -0.10
N LYS A 65 -17.64 -2.01 1.16
CA LYS A 65 -17.26 -1.08 2.24
C LYS A 65 -15.90 -0.40 2.01
N TYR A 66 -15.07 -0.97 1.15
CA TYR A 66 -13.78 -0.38 0.79
C TYR A 66 -13.87 0.62 -0.36
N THR A 67 -15.05 0.96 -0.88
CA THR A 67 -15.16 1.89 -2.02
C THR A 67 -14.48 3.22 -1.75
N GLU A 68 -14.81 3.89 -0.64
CA GLU A 68 -14.19 5.17 -0.28
C GLU A 68 -12.73 5.02 0.16
N ASP A 69 -12.44 3.97 0.94
CA ASP A 69 -11.09 3.70 1.43
C ASP A 69 -10.11 3.39 0.30
N ALA A 70 -10.54 2.66 -0.72
CA ALA A 70 -9.74 2.28 -1.87
C ALA A 70 -9.35 3.50 -2.69
N GLU A 71 -10.26 4.46 -2.90
CA GLU A 71 -9.93 5.72 -3.59
C GLU A 71 -8.94 6.55 -2.77
N LYS A 72 -9.18 6.71 -1.46
CA LYS A 72 -8.27 7.47 -0.59
C LYS A 72 -6.88 6.84 -0.55
N ILE A 73 -6.78 5.52 -0.41
CA ILE A 73 -5.49 4.83 -0.40
C ILE A 73 -4.81 4.90 -1.76
N LYS A 74 -5.57 4.81 -2.87
CA LYS A 74 -5.03 5.00 -4.21
C LYS A 74 -4.32 6.36 -4.30
N THR A 75 -5.01 7.44 -3.94
CA THR A 75 -4.44 8.79 -3.93
C THR A 75 -3.22 8.89 -3.03
N LEU A 76 -3.27 8.36 -1.81
CA LEU A 76 -2.15 8.38 -0.87
C LEU A 76 -0.90 7.68 -1.40
N ILE A 77 -1.09 6.52 -2.03
CA ILE A 77 0.02 5.74 -2.60
C ILE A 77 0.59 6.45 -3.82
N LEU A 78 -0.26 6.99 -4.71
CA LEU A 78 0.20 7.74 -5.88
C LEU A 78 1.05 8.94 -5.45
N GLU A 79 0.55 9.79 -4.54
CA GLU A 79 1.30 10.95 -4.02
C GLU A 79 2.65 10.59 -3.36
N SER A 80 2.82 9.35 -2.89
CA SER A 80 3.98 8.93 -2.10
C SER A 80 5.01 8.11 -2.87
N TYR A 81 4.60 7.37 -3.90
CA TYR A 81 5.44 6.37 -4.57
C TYR A 81 5.50 6.51 -6.10
N PHE A 82 4.60 7.28 -6.71
CA PHE A 82 4.50 7.49 -8.16
C PHE A 82 4.67 8.98 -8.49
#